data_AF-A0A357CLP8-F1
#
_entry.id   AF-A0A357CLP8-F1
#
_cell.length_a   1.000
_cell.length_b   1.000
_cell.length_c   1.000
_cell.angle_alpha   90.00
_cell.angle_beta   90.00
_cell.angle_gamma   90.00
#
_symmetry.space_group_name_H-M   'P 1'
#
loop_
_entity.id
_entity.type
_entity.pdbx_description
1 polymer ?
#
loop_
_entity_poly.entity_id
_entity_poly.type
_entity_poly.pdbx_seq_one_letter_code
_entity_poly.pdbx_strand_id
1 'polypeptide(L)'
;MESVPNFFAACRFIDQGSVRREDEKGVKHWMAALVLGCCSLLAEQVLAGSDGPDYIKLKALLPPGPDAALCFARTYDALHLSQHPKQTVTELILFLRYVTLGEDEATLIAEEDGHTEKQYFRYDFTLAAKVKDRTGTLYASGDCASAEGIGCGVDCDGGGITIEPMARRRDLGAA
;
A
#
# COMPACT_ATOMS: atom_id res chain seq x y z
N MET A 1 -2.57 0.30 -23.60
CA MET A 1 -2.48 -0.92 -22.77
C MET A 1 -1.06 -1.43 -22.91
N GLU A 2 -0.11 -0.69 -22.32
CA GLU A 2 1.31 -1.03 -22.39
C GLU A 2 1.55 -2.34 -21.63
N SER A 3 2.34 -3.23 -22.22
CA SER A 3 2.70 -4.52 -21.65
C SER A 3 3.41 -4.30 -20.33
N VAL A 4 2.70 -4.47 -19.21
CA VAL A 4 3.32 -4.57 -17.89
C VAL A 4 4.30 -5.76 -17.96
N PRO A 5 5.63 -5.54 -17.93
CA PRO A 5 6.58 -6.65 -17.93
C PRO A 5 6.26 -7.51 -16.70
N ASN A 6 5.94 -8.79 -16.93
CA ASN A 6 5.54 -9.81 -15.95
C ASN A 6 5.20 -9.23 -14.57
N PHE A 7 3.96 -8.78 -14.37
CA PHE A 7 3.47 -8.22 -13.09
C PHE A 7 3.94 -9.05 -11.87
N PHE A 8 3.95 -10.39 -12.01
CA PHE A 8 4.50 -11.30 -10.99
C PHE A 8 6.00 -11.16 -10.75
N ALA A 9 6.80 -10.94 -11.79
CA ALA A 9 8.23 -10.67 -11.66
C ALA A 9 8.47 -9.30 -11.02
N ALA A 10 7.80 -8.24 -11.48
CA ALA A 10 7.93 -6.90 -10.92
C ALA A 10 7.60 -6.86 -9.42
N CYS A 11 6.51 -7.52 -9.02
CA CYS A 11 6.10 -7.62 -7.63
C CYS A 11 7.13 -8.38 -6.77
N ARG A 12 7.72 -9.46 -7.29
CA ARG A 12 8.82 -10.19 -6.62
C ARG A 12 10.08 -9.33 -6.44
N PHE A 13 10.37 -8.39 -7.34
CA PHE A 13 11.47 -7.44 -7.14
C PHE A 13 11.19 -6.43 -6.02
N ILE A 14 9.94 -5.95 -5.91
CA ILE A 14 9.53 -4.98 -4.88
C ILE A 14 9.59 -5.62 -3.48
N ASP A 15 9.14 -6.87 -3.33
CA ASP A 15 9.24 -7.63 -2.07
C ASP A 15 10.70 -7.74 -1.57
N GLN A 16 11.65 -7.91 -2.50
CA GLN A 16 13.09 -7.99 -2.17
C GLN A 16 13.73 -6.64 -1.85
N GLY A 17 13.14 -5.51 -2.29
CA GLY A 17 13.67 -4.16 -2.08
C GLY A 17 13.20 -3.46 -0.80
N SER A 18 12.04 -3.85 -0.24
CA SER A 18 11.42 -3.21 0.92
C SER A 18 12.12 -3.50 2.26
N VAL A 19 12.98 -4.53 2.33
CA VAL A 19 13.80 -4.83 3.53
C VAL A 19 15.12 -4.05 3.49
N ARG A 20 15.05 -2.73 3.52
CA ARG A 20 16.12 -1.90 4.11
C ARG A 20 15.50 -1.08 5.23
N ARG A 21 15.34 -1.73 6.38
CA ARG A 21 15.21 -1.06 7.67
C ARG A 21 16.54 -0.34 7.88
N GLU A 22 16.55 0.98 7.74
CA GLU A 22 17.71 1.79 8.14
C GLU A 22 17.92 1.56 9.64
N ASP A 23 19.03 0.91 9.96
CA ASP A 23 19.47 0.68 11.33
C ASP A 23 19.68 2.04 12.02
N GLU A 24 18.94 2.22 13.13
CA GLU A 24 19.21 3.22 14.15
C GLU A 24 20.69 3.17 14.56
N LYS A 25 21.50 4.12 14.07
CA LYS A 25 22.83 4.38 14.64
C LYS A 25 22.83 5.74 15.33
N GLY A 26 22.45 5.67 16.60
CA GLY A 26 23.05 6.39 17.73
C GLY A 26 23.46 7.84 17.51
N VAL A 27 22.52 8.77 17.70
CA VAL A 27 22.84 10.17 17.94
C VAL A 27 23.27 10.32 19.40
N LYS A 28 24.59 10.33 19.61
CA LYS A 28 25.23 10.67 20.89
C LYS A 28 24.96 12.14 21.20
N HIS A 29 24.37 12.38 22.36
CA HIS A 29 24.22 13.69 22.97
C HIS A 29 25.57 14.39 23.09
N TRP A 30 25.69 15.58 22.48
CA TRP A 30 26.64 16.61 22.89
C TRP A 30 25.86 17.92 23.06
N MET A 31 25.75 18.37 24.31
CA MET A 31 25.35 19.74 24.63
C MET A 31 26.56 20.66 24.43
N ALA A 32 26.39 21.76 23.69
CA ALA A 32 26.97 23.07 24.01
C ALA A 32 26.44 24.20 23.09
N ALA A 33 25.70 25.11 23.72
CA ALA A 33 25.66 26.58 23.55
C ALA A 33 25.58 27.26 22.16
N LEU A 34 24.38 27.81 21.88
CA LEU A 34 24.03 29.25 21.77
C LEU A 34 24.87 30.18 20.85
N VAL A 35 24.30 30.54 19.68
CA VAL A 35 24.47 31.85 19.01
C VAL A 35 23.16 32.26 18.31
N LEU A 36 22.67 33.45 18.64
CA LEU A 36 21.59 34.19 17.96
C LEU A 36 21.98 34.52 16.51
N GLY A 37 21.05 34.40 15.55
CA GLY A 37 21.14 35.19 14.32
C GLY A 37 20.32 34.73 13.11
N CYS A 38 19.28 35.50 12.81
CA CYS A 38 18.77 35.85 11.48
C CYS A 38 17.95 34.82 10.66
N CYS A 39 16.64 34.93 10.85
CA CYS A 39 15.60 34.96 9.81
C CYS A 39 16.04 34.66 8.37
N SER A 40 15.72 33.44 7.91
CA SER A 40 15.32 33.09 6.54
C SER A 40 14.70 31.69 6.60
N LEU A 41 13.48 31.61 7.14
CA LEU A 41 12.60 30.44 7.00
C LEU A 41 12.33 30.29 5.50
N LEU A 42 12.98 29.30 4.89
CA LEU A 42 12.44 27.98 4.54
C LEU A 42 11.31 28.06 3.52
N ALA A 43 11.59 27.44 2.38
CA ALA A 43 10.60 27.03 1.42
C ALA A 43 9.56 26.12 2.10
N GLU A 44 8.30 26.56 2.16
CA GLU A 44 7.18 25.65 2.34
C GLU A 44 6.98 24.87 1.02
N GLN A 45 7.60 23.70 0.95
CA GLN A 45 7.16 22.59 0.12
C GLN A 45 6.77 21.45 1.06
N VAL A 46 5.50 21.38 1.45
CA VAL A 46 4.81 20.11 1.71
C VAL A 46 3.35 20.32 1.34
N LEU A 47 2.92 19.69 0.24
CA LEU A 47 1.51 19.44 -0.04
C LEU A 47 1.00 18.50 1.06
N ALA A 48 0.36 19.08 2.09
CA ALA A 48 -0.39 18.32 3.07
C ALA A 48 -1.65 17.80 2.35
N GLY A 49 -1.55 16.61 1.74
CA GLY A 49 -2.71 15.90 1.23
C GLY A 49 -3.61 15.48 2.38
N SER A 50 -4.90 15.80 2.28
CA SER A 50 -5.94 15.60 3.30
C SER A 50 -5.67 14.40 4.23
N ASP A 51 -5.45 14.71 5.50
CA ASP A 51 -5.25 13.75 6.60
C ASP A 51 -6.59 13.32 7.20
N GLY A 52 -7.56 13.00 6.33
CA GLY A 52 -8.82 12.41 6.78
C GLY A 52 -8.58 11.07 7.49
N PRO A 53 -9.43 10.69 8.48
CA PRO A 53 -9.35 9.40 9.16
C PRO A 53 -9.40 8.22 8.18
N ASP A 54 -9.97 8.45 7.01
CA ASP A 54 -10.14 7.50 5.92
C ASP A 54 -8.82 6.95 5.37
N TYR A 55 -7.66 7.60 5.56
CA TYR A 55 -6.40 7.09 4.99
C TYR A 55 -5.32 6.76 6.02
N ILE A 56 -5.56 6.94 7.31
CA ILE A 56 -4.53 6.78 8.35
C ILE A 56 -3.92 5.36 8.32
N LYS A 57 -4.74 4.32 8.21
CA LYS A 57 -4.24 2.92 8.21
C LYS A 57 -3.50 2.60 6.91
N LEU A 58 -3.95 3.14 5.77
CA LEU A 58 -3.26 3.01 4.49
C LEU A 58 -1.89 3.71 4.51
N LYS A 59 -1.82 4.96 5.01
CA LYS A 59 -0.56 5.71 5.16
C LYS A 59 0.41 4.98 6.11
N ALA A 60 -0.09 4.29 7.13
CA ALA A 60 0.74 3.47 8.02
C ALA A 60 1.24 2.18 7.35
N LEU A 61 0.44 1.57 6.46
CA LEU A 61 0.82 0.36 5.72
C LEU A 61 1.79 0.68 4.56
N LEU A 62 1.50 1.74 3.82
CA LEU A 62 2.26 2.23 2.68
C LEU A 62 2.38 3.76 2.80
N PRO A 63 3.50 4.28 3.33
CA PRO A 63 3.72 5.71 3.43
C PRO A 63 3.65 6.40 2.05
N PRO A 64 3.03 7.59 1.95
CA PRO A 64 2.99 8.37 0.71
C PRO A 64 4.40 8.66 0.17
N GLY A 65 4.56 8.62 -1.15
CA GLY A 65 5.79 9.00 -1.80
C GLY A 65 5.76 8.74 -3.32
N PRO A 66 6.64 9.41 -4.07
CA PRO A 66 6.83 9.08 -5.48
C PRO A 66 7.24 7.61 -5.60
N ASP A 67 6.55 6.87 -6.46
CA ASP A 67 6.75 5.43 -6.69
C ASP A 67 6.52 4.53 -5.45
N ALA A 68 5.88 5.04 -4.39
CA ALA A 68 5.59 4.24 -3.21
C ALA A 68 4.64 3.09 -3.56
N ALA A 69 5.12 1.86 -3.43
CA ALA A 69 4.35 0.66 -3.69
C ALA A 69 4.74 -0.49 -2.76
N LEU A 70 3.78 -1.37 -2.54
CA LEU A 70 3.90 -2.57 -1.71
C LEU A 70 3.38 -3.77 -2.49
N CYS A 71 4.10 -4.89 -2.39
CA CYS A 71 3.72 -6.15 -2.99
C CYS A 71 3.55 -7.22 -1.92
N PHE A 72 2.42 -7.93 -1.95
CA PHE A 72 2.24 -9.19 -1.23
C PHE A 72 2.04 -10.31 -2.24
N ALA A 73 2.94 -11.28 -2.23
CA ALA A 73 2.84 -12.47 -3.08
C ALA A 73 2.74 -13.74 -2.24
N ARG A 74 1.92 -14.67 -2.71
CA ARG A 74 1.84 -16.05 -2.20
C ARG A 74 1.79 -17.01 -3.38
N THR A 75 2.69 -17.98 -3.38
CA THR A 75 2.69 -19.10 -4.31
C THR A 75 2.48 -20.38 -3.51
N TYR A 76 1.58 -21.24 -3.97
CA TYR A 76 1.29 -22.52 -3.33
C TYR A 76 1.98 -23.63 -4.12
N ASP A 77 2.89 -24.34 -3.48
CA ASP A 77 3.61 -25.44 -4.11
C ASP A 77 2.75 -26.70 -4.24
N ALA A 78 3.27 -27.71 -4.94
CA ALA A 78 2.57 -28.97 -5.17
C ALA A 78 2.22 -29.70 -3.86
N LEU A 79 3.08 -29.61 -2.83
CA LEU A 79 2.82 -30.27 -1.55
C LEU A 79 1.61 -29.62 -0.86
N HIS A 80 1.59 -28.29 -0.75
CA HIS A 80 0.47 -27.53 -0.18
C HIS A 80 -0.82 -27.82 -0.97
N LEU A 81 -0.76 -27.75 -2.29
CA LEU A 81 -1.94 -28.00 -3.13
C LEU A 81 -2.45 -29.44 -3.06
N SER A 82 -1.58 -30.41 -2.74
CA SER A 82 -2.00 -31.81 -2.52
C SER A 82 -2.73 -31.99 -1.18
N GLN A 83 -2.33 -31.23 -0.16
CA GLN A 83 -2.99 -31.19 1.15
C GLN A 83 -4.32 -30.41 1.11
N HIS A 84 -4.46 -29.49 0.15
CA HIS A 84 -5.66 -28.65 -0.04
C HIS A 84 -6.29 -28.88 -1.42
N PRO A 85 -6.86 -30.07 -1.70
CA PRO A 85 -7.30 -30.45 -3.05
C PRO A 85 -8.42 -29.56 -3.61
N LYS A 86 -9.24 -28.94 -2.74
CA LYS A 86 -10.31 -28.01 -3.15
C LYS A 86 -9.81 -26.60 -3.51
N GLN A 87 -8.59 -26.25 -3.14
CA GLN A 87 -8.01 -24.96 -3.47
C GLN A 87 -7.65 -24.92 -4.95
N THR A 88 -8.21 -23.97 -5.69
CA THR A 88 -7.93 -23.78 -7.12
C THR A 88 -6.91 -22.69 -7.38
N VAL A 89 -6.78 -21.69 -6.51
CA VAL A 89 -5.76 -20.64 -6.63
C VAL A 89 -4.38 -21.22 -6.32
N THR A 90 -3.43 -21.02 -7.23
CA THR A 90 -2.04 -21.51 -7.16
C THR A 90 -1.03 -20.40 -6.91
N GLU A 91 -1.37 -19.16 -7.28
CA GLU A 91 -0.59 -17.97 -7.01
C GLU A 91 -1.52 -16.78 -6.80
N LEU A 92 -1.23 -15.95 -5.82
CA LEU A 92 -1.95 -14.72 -5.53
C LEU A 92 -0.94 -13.58 -5.34
N ILE A 93 -1.23 -12.43 -5.95
CA ILE A 93 -0.51 -11.19 -5.73
C ILE A 93 -1.49 -10.09 -5.41
N LEU A 94 -1.19 -9.34 -4.36
CA LEU A 94 -1.76 -8.03 -4.10
C LEU A 94 -0.65 -6.99 -4.27
N PHE A 95 -0.85 -6.07 -5.20
CA PHE A 95 -0.03 -4.90 -5.39
C PHE A 95 -0.81 -3.68 -4.95
N LEU A 96 -0.22 -2.85 -4.09
CA LEU A 96 -0.77 -1.60 -3.58
C LEU A 96 0.19 -0.48 -3.96
N ARG A 97 -0.31 0.66 -4.43
CA ARG A 97 0.53 1.82 -4.76
C ARG A 97 -0.12 3.13 -4.36
N TYR A 98 0.71 4.10 -4.03
CA TYR A 98 0.32 5.49 -3.89
C TYR A 98 0.36 6.16 -5.26
N VAL A 99 -0.70 6.88 -5.62
CA VAL A 99 -0.81 7.60 -6.90
C VAL A 99 -1.09 9.07 -6.59
N THR A 100 -0.27 9.96 -7.17
CA THR A 100 -0.55 11.40 -7.19
C THR A 100 -1.47 11.70 -8.38
N LEU A 101 -2.53 12.46 -8.14
CA LEU A 101 -3.54 12.82 -9.12
C LEU A 101 -3.30 14.25 -9.64
N GLY A 102 -3.59 14.47 -10.91
CA GLY A 102 -3.60 15.82 -11.49
C GLY A 102 -4.82 16.64 -11.09
N GLU A 103 -4.85 17.92 -11.46
CA GLU A 103 -5.99 18.83 -11.22
C GLU A 103 -7.33 18.31 -11.74
N ASP A 104 -7.30 17.62 -12.88
CA ASP A 104 -8.48 17.08 -13.57
C ASP A 104 -8.93 15.73 -13.01
N GLU A 105 -8.09 15.07 -12.20
CA GLU A 105 -8.36 13.75 -11.60
C GLU A 105 -8.60 13.83 -10.09
N ALA A 106 -8.39 15.01 -9.50
CA ALA A 106 -8.56 15.23 -8.07
C ALA A 106 -9.97 14.84 -7.62
N THR A 107 -10.05 14.01 -6.58
CA THR A 107 -11.33 13.54 -6.04
C THR A 107 -11.89 14.59 -5.11
N LEU A 108 -13.20 14.85 -5.18
CA LEU A 108 -13.87 15.78 -4.29
C LEU A 108 -14.30 15.03 -3.01
N ILE A 109 -13.82 15.49 -1.86
CA ILE A 109 -14.16 14.94 -0.56
C ILE A 109 -15.06 15.95 0.16
N ALA A 110 -16.21 15.49 0.64
CA ALA A 110 -17.08 16.29 1.48
C ALA A 110 -16.58 16.26 2.93
N GLU A 111 -16.38 17.44 3.51
CA GLU A 111 -16.00 17.62 4.90
C GLU A 111 -17.25 17.68 5.81
N GLU A 112 -17.06 17.43 7.11
CA GLU A 112 -18.16 17.43 8.09
C GLU A 112 -18.86 18.80 8.21
N ASP A 113 -18.14 19.89 7.92
CA ASP A 113 -18.66 21.26 7.94
C ASP A 113 -19.43 21.64 6.66
N GLY A 114 -19.54 20.72 5.69
CA GLY A 114 -20.24 20.91 4.43
C GLY A 114 -19.41 21.56 3.33
N HIS A 115 -18.12 21.83 3.57
CA HIS A 115 -17.20 22.21 2.50
C HIS A 115 -16.75 20.98 1.69
N THR A 116 -16.18 21.24 0.52
CA THR A 116 -15.61 20.19 -0.34
C THR A 116 -14.16 20.53 -0.63
N GLU A 117 -13.27 19.60 -0.34
CA GLU A 117 -11.85 19.71 -0.65
C GLU A 117 -11.48 18.81 -1.83
N LYS A 118 -10.49 19.24 -2.63
CA LYS A 118 -9.87 18.40 -3.64
C LYS A 118 -8.76 17.54 -3.02
N GLN A 119 -8.87 16.23 -3.17
CA GLN A 119 -7.82 15.28 -2.86
C GLN A 119 -7.02 14.94 -4.12
N TYR A 120 -5.70 15.15 -4.05
CA TYR A 120 -4.76 14.97 -5.15
C TYR A 120 -3.96 13.67 -5.06
N PHE A 121 -4.50 12.67 -4.37
CA PHE A 121 -3.87 11.37 -4.27
C PHE A 121 -4.89 10.26 -4.08
N ARG A 122 -4.46 9.04 -4.36
CA ARG A 122 -5.25 7.82 -4.14
C ARG A 122 -4.32 6.64 -3.86
N TYR A 123 -4.86 5.62 -3.22
CA TYR A 123 -4.22 4.31 -3.16
C TYR A 123 -4.89 3.38 -4.15
N ASP A 124 -4.15 2.91 -5.16
CA ASP A 124 -4.66 1.91 -6.11
C ASP A 124 -4.22 0.52 -5.68
N PHE A 125 -5.05 -0.48 -5.93
CA PHE A 125 -4.63 -1.87 -5.85
C PHE A 125 -4.76 -2.61 -7.19
N THR A 126 -3.98 -3.67 -7.30
CA THR A 126 -4.15 -4.71 -8.32
C THR A 126 -4.01 -6.06 -7.65
N LEU A 127 -5.07 -6.85 -7.69
CA LEU A 127 -5.07 -8.25 -7.31
C LEU A 127 -4.88 -9.10 -8.56
N ALA A 128 -3.88 -9.98 -8.55
CA ALA A 128 -3.65 -10.95 -9.61
C ALA A 128 -3.68 -12.38 -9.07
N ALA A 129 -4.34 -13.29 -9.77
CA ALA A 129 -4.45 -14.69 -9.36
C ALA A 129 -4.18 -15.65 -10.53
N LYS A 130 -3.45 -16.74 -10.24
CA LYS A 130 -3.39 -17.91 -11.10
C LYS A 130 -4.25 -19.01 -10.50
N VAL A 131 -4.97 -19.71 -11.38
CA VAL A 131 -5.92 -20.76 -11.00
C VAL A 131 -5.55 -22.04 -11.74
N LYS A 132 -5.70 -23.20 -11.08
CA LYS A 132 -5.56 -24.53 -11.68
C LYS A 132 -6.38 -24.61 -12.97
N ASP A 133 -5.80 -25.28 -13.96
CA ASP A 133 -6.46 -25.63 -15.22
C ASP A 133 -6.99 -24.44 -16.06
N ARG A 134 -6.56 -23.21 -15.73
CA ARG A 134 -6.86 -22.01 -16.51
C ARG A 134 -5.57 -21.45 -17.10
N THR A 135 -5.59 -21.22 -18.41
CA THR A 135 -4.54 -20.47 -19.08
C THR A 135 -4.80 -18.97 -18.88
N GLY A 136 -3.79 -18.25 -18.38
CA GLY A 136 -3.88 -16.82 -18.12
C GLY A 136 -4.02 -16.44 -16.65
N THR A 137 -3.73 -15.18 -16.38
CA THR A 137 -3.80 -14.59 -15.05
C THR A 137 -5.10 -13.79 -14.92
N LEU A 138 -5.77 -13.92 -13.78
CA LEU A 138 -6.93 -13.11 -13.44
C LEU A 138 -6.48 -11.82 -12.79
N TYR A 139 -7.16 -10.72 -13.08
CA TYR A 139 -6.88 -9.42 -12.51
C TYR A 139 -8.16 -8.78 -11.99
N ALA A 140 -8.03 -8.07 -10.88
CA ALA A 140 -9.00 -7.10 -10.39
C ALA A 140 -8.22 -5.87 -9.90
N SER A 141 -8.79 -4.69 -10.08
CA SER A 141 -8.15 -3.43 -9.68
C SER A 141 -9.20 -2.40 -9.30
N GLY A 142 -8.78 -1.41 -8.53
CA GLY A 142 -9.59 -0.28 -8.10
C GLY A 142 -8.80 0.51 -7.06
N ASP A 143 -9.51 1.20 -6.19
CA ASP A 143 -8.92 2.04 -5.16
C ASP A 143 -9.18 1.50 -3.74
N CYS A 144 -8.41 2.03 -2.80
CA CYS A 144 -8.49 1.67 -1.39
C CYS A 144 -8.76 2.88 -0.51
N ALA A 145 -9.60 2.66 0.50
CA ALA A 145 -9.82 3.56 1.63
C ALA A 145 -9.64 2.79 2.95
N SER A 146 -9.65 3.48 4.09
CA SER A 146 -9.28 2.90 5.38
C SER A 146 -10.03 3.39 6.62
N ALA A 147 -11.23 3.96 6.47
CA ALA A 147 -12.07 4.46 7.56
C ALA A 147 -12.25 3.41 8.70
N GLU A 148 -12.95 2.31 8.43
CA GLU A 148 -13.21 1.25 9.43
C GLU A 148 -12.15 0.13 9.39
N GLY A 149 -11.48 -0.04 8.27
CA GLY A 149 -10.41 -1.00 7.98
C GLY A 149 -9.89 -0.77 6.57
N ILE A 150 -8.73 -1.32 6.20
CA ILE A 150 -8.21 -1.11 4.85
C ILE A 150 -9.06 -1.91 3.86
N GLY A 151 -9.96 -1.24 3.15
CA GLY A 151 -10.86 -1.82 2.16
C GLY A 151 -10.48 -1.33 0.77
N CYS A 152 -10.42 -2.25 -0.18
CA CYS A 152 -10.08 -1.99 -1.57
C CYS A 152 -11.21 -2.48 -2.47
N GLY A 153 -11.92 -1.56 -3.11
CA GLY A 153 -13.14 -1.83 -3.88
C GLY A 153 -12.90 -1.85 -5.39
N VAL A 154 -13.67 -2.65 -6.12
CA VAL A 154 -13.71 -2.61 -7.58
C VAL A 154 -14.88 -1.73 -8.01
N ASP A 155 -14.60 -0.70 -8.81
CA ASP A 155 -15.57 0.34 -9.19
C ASP A 155 -16.85 -0.20 -9.87
N CYS A 156 -16.69 -0.98 -10.94
CA CYS A 156 -17.78 -1.28 -11.87
C CYS A 156 -18.40 -2.68 -11.73
N ASP A 157 -17.65 -3.65 -11.22
CA ASP A 157 -18.10 -5.05 -11.18
C ASP A 157 -18.66 -5.46 -9.80
N GLY A 158 -18.47 -4.60 -8.80
CA GLY A 158 -18.79 -4.92 -7.41
C GLY A 158 -17.83 -5.94 -6.80
N GLY A 159 -17.57 -5.78 -5.50
CA GLY A 159 -16.62 -6.61 -4.77
C GLY A 159 -15.36 -5.85 -4.40
N GLY A 160 -14.48 -6.55 -3.70
CA GLY A 160 -13.29 -5.95 -3.14
C GLY A 160 -12.56 -6.92 -2.21
N ILE A 161 -11.49 -6.41 -1.62
CA ILE A 161 -10.74 -7.11 -0.59
C ILE A 161 -10.61 -6.21 0.63
N THR A 162 -10.57 -6.83 1.81
CA THR A 162 -10.20 -6.17 3.04
C THR A 162 -8.83 -6.66 3.46
N ILE A 163 -7.95 -5.72 3.80
CA ILE A 163 -6.59 -6.00 4.26
C ILE A 163 -6.55 -5.80 5.77
N GLU A 164 -6.23 -6.88 6.48
CA GLU A 164 -6.03 -6.86 7.92
C GLU A 164 -4.57 -7.16 8.24
N PRO A 165 -3.88 -6.31 9.03
CA PRO A 165 -2.57 -6.65 9.56
C PRO A 165 -2.67 -7.93 10.40
N MET A 166 -1.91 -8.97 10.02
CA MET A 166 -1.80 -10.15 10.86
C MET A 166 -1.15 -9.75 12.19
N ALA A 167 -1.79 -10.09 13.33
CA ALA A 167 -1.15 -9.97 14.63
C ALA A 167 0.22 -10.67 14.57
N ARG A 168 1.28 -9.97 15.01
CA ARG A 168 2.62 -10.57 15.05
C ARG A 168 2.53 -11.84 15.87
N ARG A 169 2.82 -12.99 15.26
CA ARG A 169 2.97 -14.28 15.92
C ARG A 169 4.18 -14.20 16.85
N ARG A 170 4.03 -13.62 18.04
CA ARG A 170 5.02 -13.67 19.12
C ARG A 170 4.73 -14.79 20.13
N ASP A 171 3.63 -15.53 19.95
CA ASP A 171 3.07 -16.33 21.05
C ASP A 171 2.90 -17.83 20.73
N LEU A 172 3.32 -18.31 19.55
CA LEU A 172 3.34 -19.75 19.26
C LEU A 172 4.73 -20.33 19.52
N GLY A 173 5.03 -20.42 20.81
CA GLY A 173 6.26 -20.98 21.35
C GLY A 173 6.11 -21.30 22.83
N ALA A 174 5.13 -22.16 23.19
CA ALA A 174 5.14 -23.05 24.37
C ALA A 174 3.77 -23.75 24.49
N ALA A 175 3.67 -24.96 23.95
CA ALA A 175 2.88 -26.08 24.47
C ALA A 175 3.21 -27.34 23.67
#